data_AF-A0A433QWX0-F1
#
_entry.id   AF-A0A433QWX0-F1
#
_cell.length_a   1.000
_cell.length_b   1.000
_cell.length_c   1.000
_cell.angle_alpha   90.00
_cell.angle_beta   90.00
_cell.angle_gamma   90.00
#
_symmetry.space_group_name_H-M   'P 1'
#
loop_
_entity.id
_entity.type
_entity.pdbx_description
1 polymer ?
#
loop_
_entity_poly.entity_id
_entity_poly.type
_entity_poly.pdbx_seq_one_letter_code
_entity_poly.pdbx_strand_id
1 'polypeptide(L)'
;MPDDDGRIVYTVDEGDGDLRERAFINADRLVVPKYQNIINIILSLFFLVLYSVVVNQARTAAPGLLEWFVYIVVAGNVVDELQQIWKGGLFYFYSLWNCLSFLIYLIFTGAFTLRIVALMTLDSEHRQQLNNTAFDVLSTLAIFLWMRVLSILDSWRYFGSYAIILQSMFKDGIIFFFLLIWVLLGFSQAFLALRSDLQHDDFKKIVGLLIQGYLSSPDFELAADFHPILGHILYVMFIFISVVILQSLLFSLFATSFQNVIDKSQAEYLTSFTFKTLSLLEAGYDLPSPFNLIGLVLLTPLRLFFSHRTYRHARRRFITITFLPVLLFIAWYERGPGRRALAQLRFDSQGETAEEEDMPLHPTTRDLEAIERILGHRFASKDAAGLEDGDVSGKSGTSGGEASKAHGETLERRLAIGKMMDMLAAIDRKN
;
A
#
# COMPACT_ATOMS: atom_id res chain seq x y z
N MET A 1 20.66 10.44 -4.49
CA MET A 1 21.35 9.47 -5.37
C MET A 1 22.73 9.23 -4.77
N PRO A 2 23.25 7.99 -4.85
CA PRO A 2 24.57 7.66 -4.32
C PRO A 2 25.64 8.38 -5.13
N ASP A 3 26.75 8.70 -4.48
CA ASP A 3 27.94 9.20 -5.17
C ASP A 3 28.58 8.07 -6.00
N ASP A 4 29.55 8.38 -6.87
CA ASP A 4 30.23 7.45 -7.80
C ASP A 4 30.88 6.21 -7.14
N ASP A 5 30.82 6.12 -5.81
CA ASP A 5 31.36 5.06 -4.95
C ASP A 5 30.26 4.26 -4.20
N GLY A 6 28.99 4.40 -4.59
CA GLY A 6 27.86 3.64 -4.02
C GLY A 6 27.45 4.03 -2.59
N ARG A 7 28.07 5.06 -2.00
CA ARG A 7 27.74 5.54 -0.65
C ARG A 7 26.56 6.49 -0.69
N ILE A 8 25.51 6.18 0.10
CA ILE A 8 24.46 7.14 0.46
C ILE A 8 25.03 7.99 1.60
N VAL A 9 25.69 9.10 1.26
CA VAL A 9 26.15 10.08 2.25
C VAL A 9 24.94 10.91 2.66
N TYR A 10 24.45 10.70 3.88
CA TYR A 10 23.66 11.71 4.57
C TYR A 10 24.60 12.83 4.96
N THR A 11 24.76 13.84 4.10
CA THR A 11 25.41 15.08 4.51
C THR A 11 24.44 15.76 5.48
N VAL A 12 24.65 15.54 6.78
CA VAL A 12 24.16 16.48 7.79
C VAL A 12 24.96 17.75 7.54
N ASP A 13 24.30 18.71 6.90
CA ASP A 13 24.84 20.03 6.59
C ASP A 13 24.95 20.80 7.92
N GLU A 14 25.96 20.49 8.74
CA GLU A 14 26.16 21.01 10.11
C GLU A 14 26.43 22.53 10.18
N GLY A 15 26.45 23.25 9.05
CA GLY A 15 26.77 24.67 8.98
C GLY A 15 25.62 25.64 8.68
N ASP A 16 24.44 25.16 8.26
CA ASP A 16 23.31 26.01 7.77
C ASP A 16 21.97 25.70 8.48
N GLY A 17 22.01 24.93 9.58
CA GLY A 17 20.82 24.42 10.27
C GLY A 17 19.94 25.50 10.91
N ASP A 18 20.54 26.53 11.48
CA ASP A 18 19.85 27.51 12.35
C ASP A 18 19.01 28.54 11.54
N LEU A 19 19.36 28.80 10.27
CA LEU A 19 18.58 29.64 9.36
C LEU A 19 17.50 28.86 8.61
N ARG A 20 17.77 27.59 8.26
CA ARG A 20 16.78 26.71 7.63
C ARG A 20 15.68 26.29 8.59
N GLU A 21 15.96 26.07 9.87
CA GLU A 21 14.93 25.81 10.89
C GLU A 21 13.94 26.97 11.05
N ARG A 22 14.34 28.20 10.70
CA ARG A 22 13.53 29.43 10.84
C ARG A 22 12.78 29.84 9.58
N ALA A 23 13.01 29.17 8.44
CA ALA A 23 12.28 29.46 7.22
C ALA A 23 10.80 29.07 7.37
N PHE A 24 9.90 30.04 7.15
CA PHE A 24 8.45 29.86 7.25
C PHE A 24 7.91 28.76 6.32
N ILE A 25 8.59 28.49 5.21
CA ILE A 25 8.17 27.57 4.15
C ILE A 25 9.36 26.69 3.77
N ASN A 26 9.41 25.48 4.32
CA ASN A 26 10.38 24.45 3.94
C ASN A 26 9.69 23.31 3.19
N ALA A 27 10.11 23.06 1.95
CA ALA A 27 9.60 21.95 1.13
C ALA A 27 9.89 20.58 1.75
N ASP A 28 10.91 20.50 2.60
CA ASP A 28 11.35 19.26 3.26
C ASP A 28 10.28 18.72 4.23
N ARG A 29 9.32 19.55 4.64
CA ARG A 29 8.17 19.12 5.46
C ARG A 29 7.22 18.16 4.72
N LEU A 30 7.20 18.19 3.39
CA LEU A 30 6.36 17.28 2.59
C LEU A 30 6.87 15.84 2.60
N VAL A 31 8.14 15.63 2.97
CA VAL A 31 8.78 14.31 3.08
C VAL A 31 8.37 13.60 4.38
N VAL A 32 7.81 14.33 5.35
CA VAL A 32 7.38 13.73 6.62
C VAL A 32 6.22 12.77 6.33
N PRO A 33 6.33 11.47 6.70
CA PRO A 33 5.35 10.44 6.35
C PRO A 33 3.92 10.77 6.80
N LYS A 34 3.77 11.44 7.95
CA LYS A 34 2.48 11.91 8.47
C LYS A 34 1.78 12.85 7.49
N TYR A 35 2.48 13.89 7.02
CA TYR A 35 1.89 14.86 6.10
C TYR A 35 1.68 14.26 4.71
N GLN A 36 2.61 13.43 4.24
CA GLN A 36 2.47 12.73 2.97
C GLN A 36 1.23 11.82 2.95
N ASN A 37 1.00 11.04 4.02
CA ASN A 37 -0.20 10.21 4.15
C ASN A 37 -1.48 11.05 4.16
N ILE A 38 -1.51 12.17 4.90
CA ILE A 38 -2.67 13.08 4.93
C ILE A 38 -2.95 13.69 3.55
N ILE A 39 -1.91 14.15 2.84
CA ILE A 39 -2.04 14.71 1.49
C ILE A 39 -2.60 13.65 0.54
N ASN A 40 -2.09 12.42 0.59
CA ASN A 40 -2.59 11.32 -0.23
C ASN A 40 -4.07 11.01 0.06
N ILE A 41 -4.48 11.04 1.33
CA ILE A 41 -5.88 10.87 1.74
C ILE A 41 -6.76 11.98 1.15
N ILE A 42 -6.34 13.24 1.29
CA ILE A 42 -7.10 14.40 0.77
C ILE A 42 -7.20 14.34 -0.75
N LEU A 43 -6.11 14.02 -1.46
CA LEU A 43 -6.11 13.89 -2.91
C LEU A 43 -6.98 12.74 -3.39
N SER A 44 -7.00 11.61 -2.66
CA SER A 44 -7.88 10.47 -2.93
C SER A 44 -9.37 10.82 -2.76
N LEU A 45 -9.72 11.51 -1.67
CA LEU A 45 -11.09 11.99 -1.44
C LEU A 45 -11.53 13.02 -2.49
N PHE A 46 -10.63 13.94 -2.84
CA PHE A 46 -10.88 14.90 -3.91
C PHE A 46 -11.10 14.19 -5.25
N PHE A 47 -10.29 13.19 -5.57
CA PHE A 47 -10.47 12.36 -6.76
C PHE A 47 -11.82 11.64 -6.76
N LEU A 48 -12.27 11.07 -5.63
CA LEU A 48 -13.58 10.43 -5.53
C LEU A 48 -14.72 11.42 -5.81
N VAL A 49 -14.66 12.63 -5.25
CA VAL A 49 -15.66 13.68 -5.49
C VAL A 49 -15.67 14.07 -6.96
N LEU A 50 -14.50 14.30 -7.54
CA LEU A 50 -14.35 14.66 -8.96
C LEU A 50 -14.90 13.55 -9.87
N TYR A 51 -14.54 12.30 -9.61
CA TYR A 51 -15.05 11.13 -10.31
C TYR A 51 -16.58 11.04 -10.21
N SER A 52 -17.14 11.21 -9.01
CA SER A 52 -18.59 11.14 -8.78
C SER A 52 -19.32 12.25 -9.52
N VAL A 53 -18.74 13.44 -9.60
CA VAL A 53 -19.29 14.56 -10.38
C VAL A 53 -19.24 14.29 -11.88
N VAL A 54 -18.20 13.62 -12.39
CA VAL A 54 -18.08 13.26 -13.82
C VAL A 54 -19.05 12.15 -14.20
N VAL A 55 -19.21 11.12 -13.37
CA VAL A 55 -20.12 9.99 -13.66
C VAL A 55 -21.59 10.40 -13.59
N ASN A 56 -21.94 11.35 -12.72
CA ASN A 56 -23.32 11.83 -12.58
C ASN A 56 -23.70 12.97 -13.55
N GLN A 57 -22.76 13.46 -14.37
CA GLN A 57 -23.07 14.43 -15.41
C GLN A 57 -23.80 13.76 -16.58
N ALA A 58 -24.57 14.56 -17.33
CA ALA A 58 -25.27 14.08 -18.50
C ALA A 58 -24.30 13.47 -19.52
N ARG A 59 -24.68 12.30 -20.07
CA ARG A 59 -23.89 11.57 -21.07
C ARG A 59 -23.72 12.44 -22.31
N THR A 60 -22.51 12.95 -22.51
CA THR A 60 -22.18 13.84 -23.63
C THR A 60 -21.33 13.12 -24.67
N ALA A 61 -21.54 13.48 -25.95
CA ALA A 61 -20.83 12.88 -27.07
C ALA A 61 -19.33 13.22 -27.09
N ALA A 62 -18.94 14.36 -26.51
CA ALA A 62 -17.57 14.81 -26.39
C ALA A 62 -17.16 14.90 -24.91
N PRO A 63 -15.92 14.53 -24.54
CA PRO A 63 -15.46 14.63 -23.16
C PRO A 63 -15.44 16.08 -22.68
N GLY A 64 -16.01 16.33 -21.51
CA GLY A 64 -15.99 17.64 -20.86
C GLY A 64 -14.60 18.00 -20.31
N LEU A 65 -14.41 19.26 -19.91
CA LEU A 65 -13.16 19.71 -19.29
C LEU A 65 -12.84 18.95 -17.99
N LEU A 66 -13.86 18.67 -17.17
CA LEU A 66 -13.71 17.91 -15.92
C LEU A 66 -13.32 16.46 -16.17
N GLU A 67 -13.83 15.85 -17.24
CA GLU A 67 -13.51 14.48 -17.62
C GLU A 67 -12.04 14.37 -18.06
N TRP A 68 -11.56 15.30 -18.88
CA TRP A 68 -10.14 15.40 -19.21
C TRP A 68 -9.26 15.56 -17.97
N PHE A 69 -9.70 16.36 -17.00
CA PHE A 69 -8.99 16.51 -15.74
C PHE A 69 -8.93 15.19 -14.95
N VAL A 70 -10.02 14.43 -14.86
CA VAL A 70 -10.01 13.07 -14.26
C VAL A 70 -9.02 12.16 -14.99
N TYR A 71 -8.98 12.20 -16.33
CA TYR A 71 -8.05 11.37 -17.11
C TYR A 71 -6.59 11.69 -16.83
N ILE A 72 -6.24 12.97 -16.69
CA ILE A 72 -4.90 13.38 -16.27
C ILE A 72 -4.58 12.85 -14.87
N VAL A 73 -5.54 12.95 -13.94
CA VAL A 73 -5.35 12.45 -12.57
C VAL A 73 -5.13 10.95 -12.55
N VAL A 74 -5.94 10.18 -13.28
CA VAL A 74 -5.79 8.73 -13.36
C VAL A 74 -4.50 8.34 -14.06
N ALA A 75 -4.09 9.04 -15.12
CA ALA A 75 -2.82 8.78 -15.78
C ALA A 75 -1.63 8.95 -14.82
N GLY A 76 -1.68 9.94 -13.93
CA GLY A 76 -0.67 10.08 -12.88
C GLY A 76 -0.68 8.90 -11.93
N ASN A 77 -1.86 8.53 -11.44
CA ASN A 77 -1.98 7.39 -10.54
C ASN A 77 -1.52 6.06 -11.18
N VAL A 78 -1.78 5.85 -12.48
CA VAL A 78 -1.32 4.69 -13.23
C VAL A 78 0.21 4.64 -13.29
N VAL A 79 0.87 5.78 -13.52
CA VAL A 79 2.33 5.85 -13.52
C VAL A 79 2.91 5.48 -12.16
N ASP A 80 2.32 6.00 -11.07
CA ASP A 80 2.76 5.65 -9.71
C ASP A 80 2.55 4.16 -9.44
N GLU A 81 1.41 3.59 -9.87
CA GLU A 81 1.12 2.17 -9.70
C GLU A 81 2.11 1.28 -10.48
N LEU A 82 2.43 1.65 -11.72
CA LEU A 82 3.41 0.94 -12.54
C LEU A 82 4.81 1.00 -11.92
N GLN A 83 5.21 2.13 -11.34
CA GLN A 83 6.48 2.25 -10.63
C GLN A 83 6.52 1.36 -9.38
N GLN A 84 5.41 1.27 -8.63
CA GLN A 84 5.32 0.38 -7.48
C GLN A 84 5.41 -1.09 -7.88
N ILE A 85 4.72 -1.49 -8.96
CA ILE A 85 4.81 -2.85 -9.50
C ILE A 85 6.24 -3.16 -9.95
N TRP A 86 6.92 -2.20 -10.59
CA TRP A 86 8.28 -2.41 -11.07
C TRP A 86 9.30 -2.56 -9.93
N LYS A 87 9.15 -1.82 -8.84
CA LYS A 87 10.01 -1.93 -7.65
C LYS A 87 9.69 -3.16 -6.79
N GLY A 88 8.40 -3.46 -6.59
CA GLY A 88 7.92 -4.50 -5.68
C GLY A 88 7.78 -5.89 -6.31
N GLY A 89 7.74 -5.99 -7.64
CA GLY A 89 7.52 -7.25 -8.35
C GLY A 89 6.22 -7.95 -7.92
N LEU A 90 6.28 -9.26 -7.72
CA LEU A 90 5.13 -10.07 -7.29
C LEU A 90 4.64 -9.76 -5.87
N PHE A 91 5.51 -9.23 -4.99
CA PHE A 91 5.12 -8.90 -3.61
C PHE A 91 4.03 -7.82 -3.55
N TYR A 92 3.96 -6.96 -4.58
CA TYR A 92 2.96 -5.91 -4.69
C TYR A 92 1.51 -6.46 -4.60
N PHE A 93 1.23 -7.63 -5.18
CA PHE A 93 -0.12 -8.22 -5.22
C PHE A 93 -0.55 -8.90 -3.91
N TYR A 94 0.33 -9.02 -2.90
CA TYR A 94 -0.05 -9.54 -1.59
C TYR A 94 -0.92 -8.56 -0.79
N SER A 95 -0.82 -7.26 -1.08
CA SER A 95 -1.68 -6.24 -0.49
C SER A 95 -3.02 -6.20 -1.21
N LEU A 96 -4.11 -6.41 -0.47
CA LEU A 96 -5.48 -6.31 -0.99
C LEU A 96 -5.75 -4.93 -1.61
N TRP A 97 -5.23 -3.86 -1.00
CA TRP A 97 -5.42 -2.50 -1.48
C TRP A 97 -4.68 -2.22 -2.79
N ASN A 98 -3.51 -2.83 -2.96
CA ASN A 98 -2.74 -2.73 -4.20
C ASN A 98 -3.46 -3.50 -5.32
N CYS A 99 -3.93 -4.72 -5.04
CA CYS A 99 -4.73 -5.49 -5.99
C CYS A 99 -6.01 -4.72 -6.40
N LEU A 100 -6.71 -4.12 -5.44
CA LEU A 100 -7.87 -3.27 -5.69
C LEU A 100 -7.49 -2.03 -6.53
N SER A 101 -6.37 -1.39 -6.23
CA SER A 101 -5.87 -0.22 -6.97
C SER A 101 -5.55 -0.57 -8.42
N PHE A 102 -4.87 -1.68 -8.65
CA PHE A 102 -4.59 -2.22 -9.97
C PHE A 102 -5.89 -2.49 -10.75
N LEU A 103 -6.87 -3.15 -10.13
CA LEU A 103 -8.17 -3.41 -10.75
C LEU A 103 -8.91 -2.13 -11.13
N ILE A 104 -8.91 -1.13 -10.24
CA ILE A 104 -9.53 0.18 -10.50
C ILE A 104 -8.92 0.81 -11.75
N TYR A 105 -7.60 0.88 -11.82
CA TYR A 105 -6.91 1.53 -12.92
C TYR A 105 -6.99 0.72 -14.23
N LEU A 106 -7.07 -0.61 -14.15
CA LEU A 106 -7.32 -1.48 -15.29
C LEU A 106 -8.69 -1.20 -15.92
N ILE A 107 -9.75 -1.20 -15.11
CA ILE A 107 -11.11 -0.93 -15.58
C ILE A 107 -11.22 0.50 -16.11
N PHE A 108 -10.62 1.47 -15.40
CA PHE A 108 -10.61 2.86 -15.83
C PHE A 108 -9.90 3.04 -17.19
N THR A 109 -8.75 2.40 -17.38
CA THR A 109 -8.01 2.43 -18.65
C THR A 109 -8.83 1.78 -19.77
N GLY A 110 -9.53 0.68 -19.49
CA GLY A 110 -10.49 0.09 -20.41
C GLY A 110 -11.59 1.07 -20.85
N ALA A 111 -12.24 1.74 -19.90
CA ALA A 111 -13.25 2.76 -20.19
C ALA A 111 -12.68 3.93 -21.01
N PHE A 112 -11.47 4.38 -20.70
CA PHE A 112 -10.77 5.42 -21.46
C PHE A 112 -10.49 4.98 -22.90
N THR A 113 -10.02 3.75 -23.13
CA THR A 113 -9.80 3.25 -24.50
C THR A 113 -11.09 3.22 -25.31
N LEU A 114 -12.21 2.80 -24.72
CA LEU A 114 -13.53 2.84 -25.37
C LEU A 114 -13.92 4.27 -25.76
N ARG A 115 -13.63 5.27 -24.91
CA ARG A 115 -13.87 6.69 -25.23
C ARG A 115 -13.01 7.18 -26.39
N ILE A 116 -11.74 6.80 -26.44
CA ILE A 116 -10.87 7.17 -27.56
C ILE A 116 -11.34 6.53 -28.86
N VAL A 117 -11.75 5.26 -28.84
CA VAL A 117 -12.32 4.58 -30.02
C VAL A 117 -13.64 5.22 -30.45
N ALA A 118 -14.49 5.63 -29.51
CA ALA A 118 -15.72 6.36 -29.81
C ALA A 118 -15.44 7.70 -30.53
N LEU A 119 -14.39 8.43 -30.12
CA LEU A 119 -13.99 9.69 -30.76
C LEU A 119 -13.42 9.51 -32.17
N MET A 120 -12.76 8.37 -32.44
CA MET A 120 -12.25 8.04 -33.78
C MET A 120 -13.34 7.56 -34.73
N THR A 121 -14.48 7.13 -34.20
CA THR A 121 -15.60 6.62 -35.00
C THR A 121 -16.41 7.77 -35.58
N LEU A 122 -16.51 7.83 -36.91
CA LEU A 122 -17.25 8.86 -37.65
C LEU A 122 -18.77 8.65 -37.61
N ASP A 123 -19.22 7.40 -37.47
CA ASP A 123 -20.63 7.05 -37.41
C ASP A 123 -21.24 7.48 -36.06
N SER A 124 -22.32 8.27 -36.13
CA SER A 124 -22.99 8.84 -34.97
C SER A 124 -23.62 7.79 -34.06
N GLU A 125 -24.18 6.71 -34.62
CA GLU A 125 -24.85 5.69 -33.80
C GLU A 125 -23.85 4.80 -33.06
N HIS A 126 -22.86 4.26 -33.77
CA HIS A 126 -21.79 3.46 -33.15
C HIS A 126 -20.99 4.27 -32.12
N ARG A 127 -20.74 5.56 -32.37
CA ARG A 127 -20.12 6.46 -31.41
C ARG A 127 -20.94 6.60 -30.12
N GLN A 128 -22.27 6.72 -30.23
CA GLN A 128 -23.13 6.84 -29.05
C GLN A 128 -23.18 5.53 -28.26
N GLN A 129 -23.22 4.38 -28.94
CA GLN A 129 -23.16 3.07 -28.28
C GLN A 129 -21.86 2.89 -27.50
N LEU A 130 -20.70 3.15 -28.13
CA LEU A 130 -19.40 3.05 -27.47
C LEU A 130 -19.26 4.03 -26.28
N ASN A 131 -19.77 5.25 -26.42
CA ASN A 131 -19.80 6.22 -25.33
C ASN A 131 -20.68 5.71 -24.16
N ASN A 132 -21.85 5.15 -24.45
CA ASN A 132 -22.72 4.59 -23.43
C ASN A 132 -22.05 3.41 -22.72
N THR A 133 -21.45 2.48 -23.46
CA THR A 133 -20.71 1.35 -22.89
C THR A 133 -19.54 1.82 -22.02
N ALA A 134 -18.80 2.84 -22.44
CA ALA A 134 -17.71 3.40 -21.65
C ALA A 134 -18.22 4.00 -20.32
N PHE A 135 -19.35 4.71 -20.34
CA PHE A 135 -19.99 5.22 -19.13
C PHE A 135 -20.57 4.13 -18.24
N ASP A 136 -21.12 3.07 -18.81
CA ASP A 136 -21.63 1.93 -18.04
C ASP A 136 -20.48 1.20 -17.33
N VAL A 137 -19.35 0.96 -18.02
CA VAL A 137 -18.10 0.44 -17.41
C VAL A 137 -17.59 1.40 -16.33
N LEU A 138 -17.54 2.70 -16.62
CA LEU A 138 -17.11 3.69 -15.63
C LEU A 138 -18.02 3.66 -14.40
N SER A 139 -19.34 3.51 -14.57
CA SER A 139 -20.29 3.44 -13.46
C SER A 139 -20.03 2.26 -12.52
N THR A 140 -19.64 1.09 -13.06
CA THR A 140 -19.27 -0.09 -12.24
C THR A 140 -18.04 0.16 -11.37
N LEU A 141 -17.18 1.11 -11.76
CA LEU A 141 -15.97 1.45 -11.02
C LEU A 141 -16.26 2.11 -9.66
N ALA A 142 -17.46 2.69 -9.49
CA ALA A 142 -17.82 3.41 -8.27
C ALA A 142 -17.68 2.55 -7.02
N ILE A 143 -18.07 1.28 -7.10
CA ILE A 143 -17.99 0.32 -5.98
C ILE A 143 -16.53 0.17 -5.53
N PHE A 144 -15.61 -0.04 -6.48
CA PHE A 144 -14.20 -0.23 -6.17
C PHE A 144 -13.54 1.04 -5.60
N LEU A 145 -13.93 2.22 -6.09
CA LEU A 145 -13.43 3.50 -5.56
C LEU A 145 -13.90 3.76 -4.12
N TRP A 146 -15.15 3.44 -3.80
CA TRP A 146 -15.63 3.50 -2.41
C TRP A 146 -14.93 2.47 -1.52
N MET A 147 -14.69 1.25 -2.02
CA MET A 147 -13.87 0.27 -1.31
C MET A 147 -12.45 0.79 -1.05
N ARG A 148 -11.85 1.53 -1.99
CA ARG A 148 -10.52 2.13 -1.80
C ARG A 148 -10.49 3.17 -0.68
N VAL A 149 -11.58 3.91 -0.43
CA VAL A 149 -11.67 4.84 0.71
C VAL A 149 -11.51 4.11 2.05
N LEU A 150 -11.91 2.84 2.15
CA LEU A 150 -11.72 2.06 3.37
C LEU A 150 -10.23 1.89 3.72
N SER A 151 -9.32 1.94 2.74
CA SER A 151 -7.87 1.88 3.00
C SER A 151 -7.36 3.07 3.82
N ILE A 152 -8.15 4.13 3.98
CA ILE A 152 -7.85 5.25 4.87
C ILE A 152 -8.02 4.81 6.33
N LEU A 153 -9.04 3.99 6.62
CA LEU A 153 -9.34 3.49 7.96
C LEU A 153 -8.22 2.59 8.48
N ASP A 154 -7.49 1.90 7.61
CA ASP A 154 -6.28 1.15 7.97
C ASP A 154 -5.19 2.01 8.62
N SER A 155 -5.26 3.35 8.49
CA SER A 155 -4.32 4.22 9.21
C SER A 155 -4.66 4.35 10.70
N TRP A 156 -5.85 3.93 11.12
CA TRP A 156 -6.28 3.93 12.52
C TRP A 156 -6.05 2.56 13.14
N ARG A 157 -5.38 2.52 14.29
CA ARG A 157 -5.01 1.27 14.99
C ARG A 157 -6.18 0.29 15.15
N TYR A 158 -7.34 0.80 15.54
CA TYR A 158 -8.54 -0.02 15.71
C TYR A 158 -8.93 -0.73 14.41
N PHE A 159 -9.21 0.01 13.34
CA PHE A 159 -9.66 -0.56 12.07
C PHE A 159 -8.57 -1.35 11.35
N GLY A 160 -7.30 -0.91 11.43
CA GLY A 160 -6.18 -1.61 10.80
C GLY A 160 -5.96 -3.01 11.34
N SER A 161 -6.09 -3.22 12.66
CA SER A 161 -6.02 -4.58 13.24
C SER A 161 -7.15 -5.48 12.74
N TYR A 162 -8.39 -4.96 12.62
CA TYR A 162 -9.51 -5.74 12.06
C TYR A 162 -9.35 -6.04 10.57
N ALA A 163 -8.78 -5.11 9.80
CA ALA A 163 -8.50 -5.33 8.39
C ALA A 163 -7.53 -6.51 8.19
N ILE A 164 -6.50 -6.61 9.03
CA ILE A 164 -5.53 -7.72 9.01
C ILE A 164 -6.20 -9.04 9.39
N ILE A 165 -7.03 -9.05 10.46
CA ILE A 165 -7.78 -10.25 10.85
C ILE A 165 -8.67 -10.74 9.70
N LEU A 166 -9.41 -9.81 9.08
CA LEU A 166 -10.29 -10.13 7.96
C LEU A 166 -9.50 -10.70 6.76
N GLN A 167 -8.37 -10.10 6.41
CA GLN A 167 -7.51 -10.62 5.32
C GLN A 167 -7.00 -12.03 5.62
N SER A 168 -6.60 -12.30 6.85
CA SER A 168 -6.14 -13.63 7.28
C SER A 168 -7.28 -14.67 7.18
N MET A 169 -8.47 -14.32 7.66
CA MET A 169 -9.66 -15.17 7.56
C MET A 169 -10.03 -15.48 6.11
N PHE A 170 -9.98 -14.49 5.22
CA PHE A 170 -10.23 -14.70 3.79
C PHE A 170 -9.20 -15.65 3.17
N LYS A 171 -7.92 -15.52 3.52
CA LYS A 171 -6.85 -16.41 3.04
C LYS A 171 -7.09 -17.86 3.46
N ASP A 172 -7.47 -18.10 4.71
CA ASP A 172 -7.81 -19.43 5.21
C ASP A 172 -9.07 -19.99 4.52
N GLY A 173 -10.03 -19.11 4.18
CA GLY A 173 -11.27 -19.46 3.50
C GLY A 173 -11.16 -19.77 2.00
N ILE A 174 -10.02 -19.49 1.34
CA ILE A 174 -9.87 -19.65 -0.13
C ILE A 174 -10.19 -21.07 -0.59
N ILE A 175 -9.77 -22.09 0.16
CA ILE A 175 -10.01 -23.51 -0.18
C ILE A 175 -11.52 -23.81 -0.25
N PHE A 176 -12.32 -23.17 0.60
CA PHE A 176 -13.78 -23.35 0.59
C PHE A 176 -14.45 -22.71 -0.61
N PHE A 177 -13.94 -21.58 -1.11
CA PHE A 177 -14.43 -21.00 -2.36
C PHE A 177 -14.11 -21.91 -3.56
N PHE A 178 -12.94 -22.55 -3.59
CA PHE A 178 -12.63 -23.56 -4.61
C PHE A 178 -13.57 -24.78 -4.51
N LEU A 179 -13.83 -25.28 -3.30
CA LEU A 179 -14.78 -26.36 -3.09
C LEU A 179 -16.21 -25.97 -3.51
N LEU A 180 -16.64 -24.73 -3.22
CA LEU A 180 -17.93 -24.20 -3.65
C LEU A 180 -18.03 -24.16 -5.19
N ILE A 181 -17.00 -23.65 -5.88
CA ILE A 181 -16.96 -23.64 -7.35
C ILE A 181 -17.01 -25.06 -7.89
N TRP A 182 -16.29 -26.00 -7.27
CA TRP A 182 -16.29 -27.40 -7.67
C TRP A 182 -17.69 -28.03 -7.56
N VAL A 183 -18.39 -27.79 -6.45
CA VAL A 183 -19.77 -28.24 -6.25
C VAL A 183 -20.71 -27.58 -7.27
N LEU A 184 -20.60 -26.27 -7.48
CA LEU A 184 -21.39 -25.54 -8.48
C LEU A 184 -21.20 -26.12 -9.89
N LEU A 185 -19.97 -26.46 -10.28
CA LEU A 185 -19.69 -27.08 -11.58
C LEU A 185 -20.33 -28.47 -11.70
N GLY A 186 -20.23 -29.31 -10.66
CA GLY A 186 -20.84 -30.64 -10.65
C GLY A 186 -22.37 -30.59 -10.77
N PHE A 187 -23.02 -29.70 -10.01
CA PHE A 187 -24.46 -29.50 -10.12
C PHE A 187 -24.86 -28.85 -11.44
N SER A 188 -24.08 -27.89 -11.95
CA SER A 188 -24.32 -27.30 -13.27
C SER A 188 -24.31 -28.36 -14.37
N GLN A 189 -23.34 -29.27 -14.34
CA GLN A 189 -23.27 -30.39 -15.28
C GLN A 189 -24.45 -31.35 -15.14
N ALA A 190 -24.88 -31.66 -13.90
CA ALA A 190 -26.03 -32.53 -13.66
C ALA A 190 -27.35 -31.91 -14.18
N PHE A 191 -27.58 -30.60 -13.98
CA PHE A 191 -28.74 -29.90 -14.53
C PHE A 191 -28.69 -29.79 -16.06
N LEU A 192 -27.51 -29.56 -16.64
CA LEU A 192 -27.35 -29.56 -18.09
C LEU A 192 -27.65 -30.93 -18.71
N ALA A 193 -27.24 -32.02 -18.07
CA ALA A 193 -27.49 -33.38 -18.53
C ALA A 193 -28.95 -33.83 -18.38
N LEU A 194 -29.71 -33.18 -17.50
CA LEU A 194 -31.12 -33.49 -17.25
C LEU A 194 -32.04 -33.07 -18.42
N ARG A 195 -31.59 -32.10 -19.23
CA ARG A 195 -32.34 -31.62 -20.39
C ARG A 195 -31.90 -32.36 -21.66
N SER A 196 -32.87 -32.88 -22.40
CA SER A 196 -32.63 -33.59 -23.67
C SER A 196 -32.34 -32.66 -24.86
N ASP A 197 -32.77 -31.40 -24.78
CA ASP A 197 -32.55 -30.38 -25.82
C ASP A 197 -31.93 -29.13 -25.18
N LEU A 198 -30.68 -28.83 -25.55
CA LEU A 198 -29.89 -27.73 -24.97
C LEU A 198 -30.20 -26.42 -25.69
N GLN A 199 -30.84 -25.49 -25.00
CA GLN A 199 -30.97 -24.11 -25.47
C GLN A 199 -29.80 -23.27 -24.96
N HIS A 200 -29.34 -22.30 -25.76
CA HIS A 200 -28.17 -21.47 -25.42
C HIS A 200 -28.33 -20.66 -24.13
N ASP A 201 -29.56 -20.39 -23.69
CA ASP A 201 -29.85 -19.62 -22.47
C ASP A 201 -29.89 -20.47 -21.19
N ASP A 202 -29.87 -21.80 -21.31
CA ASP A 202 -30.07 -22.70 -20.17
C ASP A 202 -28.92 -22.67 -19.19
N PHE A 203 -27.68 -22.57 -19.70
CA PHE A 203 -26.51 -22.46 -18.86
C PHE A 203 -26.59 -21.26 -17.92
N LYS A 204 -27.05 -20.10 -18.43
CA LYS A 204 -27.22 -18.89 -17.62
C LYS A 204 -28.30 -19.06 -16.57
N LYS A 205 -29.42 -19.71 -16.91
CA LYS A 205 -30.51 -20.00 -15.98
C LYS A 205 -30.08 -20.96 -14.87
N ILE A 206 -29.36 -22.03 -15.22
CA ILE A 206 -28.84 -23.02 -14.25
C ILE A 206 -27.85 -22.36 -13.30
N VAL A 207 -26.86 -21.64 -13.83
CA VAL A 207 -25.88 -20.93 -13.01
C VAL A 207 -26.58 -19.90 -12.10
N GLY A 208 -27.57 -19.17 -12.63
CA GLY A 208 -28.39 -18.24 -11.84
C GLY A 208 -29.15 -18.93 -10.71
N LEU A 209 -29.82 -20.04 -10.99
CA LEU A 209 -30.57 -20.85 -10.02
C LEU A 209 -29.67 -21.37 -8.88
N LEU A 210 -28.48 -21.87 -9.22
CA LEU A 210 -27.53 -22.38 -8.23
C LEU A 210 -26.94 -21.25 -7.37
N ILE A 211 -26.59 -20.12 -7.97
CA ILE A 211 -26.11 -18.94 -7.23
C ILE A 211 -27.21 -18.40 -6.30
N GLN A 212 -28.44 -18.27 -6.77
CA GLN A 212 -29.58 -17.84 -5.96
C GLN A 212 -29.84 -18.80 -4.79
N GLY A 213 -29.76 -20.11 -5.04
CA GLY A 213 -29.86 -21.12 -3.99
C GLY A 213 -28.77 -20.98 -2.93
N TYR A 214 -27.51 -20.77 -3.35
CA TYR A 214 -26.40 -20.52 -2.42
C TYR A 214 -26.59 -19.23 -1.61
N LEU A 215 -27.15 -18.17 -2.21
CA LEU A 215 -27.49 -16.91 -1.54
C LEU A 215 -28.75 -17.00 -0.66
N SER A 216 -29.22 -18.21 -0.34
CA SER A 216 -30.40 -18.47 0.50
C SER A 216 -31.70 -17.89 -0.06
N SER A 217 -31.81 -17.75 -1.40
CA SER A 217 -33.02 -17.38 -2.12
C SER A 217 -33.41 -18.49 -3.10
N PRO A 218 -33.85 -19.67 -2.61
CA PRO A 218 -34.09 -20.82 -3.47
C PRO A 218 -35.33 -20.66 -4.36
N ASP A 219 -35.20 -21.05 -5.63
CA ASP A 219 -36.29 -21.07 -6.61
C ASP A 219 -36.59 -22.51 -7.05
N PHE A 220 -37.53 -23.16 -6.36
CA PHE A 220 -37.92 -24.54 -6.65
C PHE A 220 -38.75 -24.67 -7.93
N GLU A 221 -39.45 -23.60 -8.34
CA GLU A 221 -40.26 -23.59 -9.56
C GLU A 221 -39.35 -23.67 -10.79
N LEU A 222 -38.33 -22.83 -10.83
CA LEU A 222 -37.34 -22.82 -11.91
C LEU A 222 -36.52 -24.14 -11.93
N ALA A 223 -36.29 -24.77 -10.76
CA ALA A 223 -35.70 -26.10 -10.70
C ALA A 223 -36.62 -27.20 -11.29
N ALA A 224 -37.94 -27.07 -11.11
CA ALA A 224 -38.95 -28.00 -11.63
C ALA A 224 -39.05 -27.98 -13.15
N ASP A 225 -38.83 -26.80 -13.75
CA ASP A 225 -38.87 -26.59 -15.20
C ASP A 225 -37.82 -27.43 -15.95
N PHE A 226 -36.69 -27.76 -15.31
CA PHE A 226 -35.68 -28.62 -15.90
C PHE A 226 -36.10 -30.09 -15.93
N HIS A 227 -36.65 -30.59 -14.81
CA HIS A 227 -37.24 -31.91 -14.73
C HIS A 227 -38.19 -31.99 -13.52
N PRO A 228 -39.43 -32.49 -13.70
CA PRO A 228 -40.48 -32.39 -12.66
C PRO A 228 -40.08 -33.08 -11.34
N ILE A 229 -39.45 -34.26 -11.42
CA ILE A 229 -39.05 -35.05 -10.24
C ILE A 229 -37.56 -34.82 -9.89
N LEU A 230 -36.65 -35.16 -10.81
CA LEU A 230 -35.21 -35.09 -10.57
C LEU A 230 -34.68 -33.67 -10.35
N GLY A 231 -35.28 -32.64 -10.96
CA GLY A 231 -34.86 -31.25 -10.78
C GLY A 231 -35.02 -30.79 -9.33
N HIS A 232 -36.18 -31.05 -8.73
CA HIS A 232 -36.43 -30.79 -7.31
C HIS A 232 -35.45 -31.53 -6.39
N ILE A 233 -35.29 -32.84 -6.59
CA ILE A 233 -34.44 -33.67 -5.73
C ILE A 233 -32.98 -33.21 -5.79
N LEU A 234 -32.48 -32.95 -7.00
CA LEU A 234 -31.13 -32.47 -7.22
C LEU A 234 -30.92 -31.09 -6.59
N TYR A 235 -31.90 -30.19 -6.68
CA TYR A 235 -31.81 -28.86 -6.08
C TYR A 235 -31.87 -28.90 -4.55
N VAL A 236 -32.70 -29.77 -3.95
CA VAL A 236 -32.72 -29.98 -2.50
C VAL A 236 -31.37 -30.52 -2.01
N MET A 237 -30.77 -31.48 -2.73
CA MET A 237 -29.41 -31.94 -2.41
C MET A 237 -28.38 -30.82 -2.52
N PHE A 238 -28.47 -29.97 -3.55
CA PHE A 238 -27.59 -28.81 -3.72
C PHE A 238 -27.69 -27.85 -2.54
N ILE A 239 -28.90 -27.48 -2.11
CA ILE A 239 -29.11 -26.59 -0.96
C ILE A 239 -28.57 -27.23 0.31
N PHE A 240 -28.83 -28.51 0.54
CA PHE A 240 -28.32 -29.20 1.72
C PHE A 240 -26.78 -29.21 1.77
N ILE A 241 -26.12 -29.57 0.67
CA ILE A 241 -24.65 -29.61 0.62
C ILE A 241 -24.05 -28.21 0.69
N SER A 242 -24.57 -27.26 -0.07
CA SER A 242 -23.95 -25.94 -0.23
C SER A 242 -24.32 -24.97 0.87
N VAL A 243 -25.60 -24.87 1.21
CA VAL A 243 -26.10 -23.91 2.21
C VAL A 243 -25.98 -24.50 3.61
N VAL A 244 -26.41 -25.74 3.83
CA VAL A 244 -26.38 -26.30 5.20
C VAL A 244 -24.97 -26.73 5.59
N ILE A 245 -24.32 -27.58 4.78
CA ILE A 245 -22.99 -28.12 5.16
C ILE A 245 -21.89 -27.10 4.90
N LEU A 246 -21.74 -26.64 3.66
CA LEU A 246 -20.57 -25.85 3.25
C LEU A 246 -20.54 -24.46 3.88
N GLN A 247 -21.67 -23.74 4.00
CA GLN A 247 -21.69 -22.46 4.72
C GLN A 247 -21.44 -22.63 6.22
N SER A 248 -22.02 -23.64 6.88
CA SER A 248 -21.77 -23.88 8.31
C SER A 248 -20.30 -24.16 8.59
N LEU A 249 -19.65 -24.93 7.70
CA LEU A 249 -18.22 -25.18 7.79
C LEU A 249 -17.41 -23.90 7.55
N LEU A 250 -17.78 -23.09 6.57
CA LEU A 250 -17.14 -21.79 6.31
C LEU A 250 -17.24 -20.87 7.54
N PHE A 251 -18.41 -20.76 8.18
CA PHE A 251 -18.59 -19.97 9.39
C PHE A 251 -17.73 -20.50 10.55
N SER A 252 -17.65 -21.84 10.71
CA SER A 252 -16.80 -22.46 11.72
C SER A 252 -15.33 -22.15 11.49
N LEU A 253 -14.84 -22.25 10.25
CA LEU A 253 -13.45 -21.95 9.91
C LEU A 253 -13.13 -20.48 10.17
N PHE A 254 -14.02 -19.57 9.75
CA PHE A 254 -13.85 -18.14 10.00
C PHE A 254 -13.81 -17.84 11.51
N ALA A 255 -14.65 -18.48 12.33
CA ALA A 255 -14.58 -18.32 13.77
C ALA A 255 -13.24 -18.80 14.35
N THR A 256 -12.74 -19.96 13.91
CA THR A 256 -11.44 -20.49 14.35
C THR A 256 -10.27 -19.62 13.90
N SER A 257 -10.27 -19.18 12.64
CA SER A 257 -9.23 -18.29 12.09
C SER A 257 -9.21 -16.94 12.81
N PHE A 258 -10.40 -16.37 13.08
CA PHE A 258 -10.52 -15.13 13.86
C PHE A 258 -9.85 -15.25 15.23
N GLN A 259 -10.13 -16.33 15.98
CA GLN A 259 -9.53 -16.58 17.29
C GLN A 259 -8.02 -16.78 17.23
N ASN A 260 -7.50 -17.38 16.16
CA ASN A 260 -6.06 -17.60 16.01
C ASN A 260 -5.27 -16.31 15.71
N VAL A 261 -5.94 -15.28 15.17
CA VAL A 261 -5.31 -14.05 14.67
C VAL A 261 -5.56 -12.85 15.59
N ILE A 262 -6.68 -12.81 16.31
CA ILE A 262 -7.08 -11.66 17.15
C ILE A 262 -5.97 -11.26 18.14
N ASP A 263 -5.35 -12.22 18.84
CA ASP A 263 -4.33 -11.97 19.85
C ASP A 263 -3.02 -11.40 19.27
N LYS A 264 -2.71 -11.70 18.00
CA LYS A 264 -1.49 -11.27 17.30
C LYS A 264 -1.70 -10.04 16.42
N SER A 265 -2.96 -9.69 16.16
CA SER A 265 -3.35 -8.67 15.18
C SER A 265 -2.72 -7.30 15.44
N GLN A 266 -2.52 -6.90 16.71
CA GLN A 266 -1.91 -5.62 17.04
C GLN A 266 -0.43 -5.55 16.64
N ALA A 267 0.31 -6.64 16.84
CA ALA A 267 1.73 -6.72 16.46
C ALA A 267 1.89 -6.77 14.93
N GLU A 268 1.02 -7.52 14.24
CA GLU A 268 0.98 -7.55 12.77
C GLU A 268 0.60 -6.18 12.18
N TYR A 269 -0.32 -5.47 12.84
CA TYR A 269 -0.66 -4.09 12.50
C TYR A 269 0.54 -3.15 12.64
N LEU A 270 1.24 -3.18 13.77
CA LEU A 270 2.40 -2.30 14.00
C LEU A 270 3.52 -2.57 12.98
N THR A 271 3.72 -3.84 12.62
CA THR A 271 4.67 -4.24 11.57
C THR A 271 4.27 -3.65 10.22
N SER A 272 3.00 -3.81 9.83
CA SER A 272 2.45 -3.26 8.58
C SER A 272 2.53 -1.74 8.55
N PHE A 273 2.25 -1.08 9.67
CA PHE A 273 2.36 0.38 9.83
C PHE A 273 3.82 0.85 9.71
N THR A 274 4.77 0.10 10.27
CA THR A 274 6.21 0.39 10.16
C THR A 274 6.67 0.27 8.72
N PHE A 275 6.30 -0.79 8.00
CA PHE A 275 6.60 -0.94 6.58
C PHE A 275 6.00 0.19 5.73
N LYS A 276 4.74 0.56 5.98
CA LYS A 276 4.10 1.70 5.30
C LYS A 276 4.88 3.00 5.55
N THR A 277 5.28 3.25 6.80
CA THR A 277 6.05 4.45 7.17
C THR A 277 7.44 4.47 6.52
N LEU A 278 8.14 3.34 6.49
CA LEU A 278 9.44 3.21 5.84
C LEU A 278 9.33 3.42 4.32
N SER A 279 8.28 2.89 3.69
CA SER A 279 8.04 3.07 2.25
C SER A 279 7.80 4.54 1.88
N LEU A 280 7.10 5.29 2.74
CA LEU A 280 6.89 6.72 2.58
C LEU A 280 8.22 7.50 2.71
N LEU A 281 9.08 7.08 3.64
CA LEU A 281 10.41 7.69 3.81
C LEU A 281 11.32 7.44 2.61
N GLU A 282 11.29 6.23 2.03
CA GLU A 282 12.08 5.88 0.84
C GLU A 282 11.64 6.68 -0.40
N ALA A 283 10.35 6.98 -0.53
CA ALA A 283 9.80 7.78 -1.63
C ALA A 283 10.32 9.23 -1.66
N GLY A 284 10.87 9.74 -0.56
CA GLY A 284 11.58 11.02 -0.51
C GLY A 284 10.77 12.21 -1.03
N TYR A 285 11.20 12.80 -2.15
CA TYR A 285 10.55 13.98 -2.77
C TYR A 285 9.70 13.62 -3.99
N ASP A 286 9.19 12.41 -4.11
CA ASP A 286 8.27 12.07 -5.19
C ASP A 286 6.98 12.88 -5.02
N LEU A 287 6.54 13.54 -6.11
CA LEU A 287 5.33 14.35 -6.07
C LEU A 287 4.13 13.39 -6.04
N PRO A 288 3.11 13.63 -5.20
CA PRO A 288 1.91 12.80 -5.24
C PRO A 288 1.16 13.01 -6.56
N SER A 289 0.53 11.96 -7.07
CA SER A 289 -0.43 12.07 -8.16
C SER A 289 -1.53 13.10 -7.84
N PRO A 290 -1.92 13.97 -8.78
CA PRO A 290 -1.59 14.02 -10.22
C PRO A 290 -0.31 14.80 -10.57
N PHE A 291 0.34 15.42 -9.59
CA PHE A 291 1.48 16.33 -9.83
C PHE A 291 2.75 15.58 -10.25
N ASN A 292 2.78 14.26 -10.05
CA ASN A 292 3.83 13.37 -10.53
C ASN A 292 4.03 13.46 -12.06
N LEU A 293 2.96 13.55 -12.86
CA LEU A 293 3.06 13.69 -14.31
C LEU A 293 3.73 14.99 -14.71
N ILE A 294 3.44 16.09 -14.01
CA ILE A 294 4.08 17.37 -14.30
C ILE A 294 5.58 17.26 -13.99
N GLY A 295 5.94 16.62 -12.89
CA GLY A 295 7.33 16.30 -12.60
C GLY A 295 7.97 15.42 -13.69
N LEU A 296 7.26 14.40 -14.15
CA LEU A 296 7.76 13.45 -15.14
C LEU A 296 7.94 14.10 -16.52
N VAL A 297 6.93 14.81 -17.02
CA VAL A 297 6.91 15.41 -18.37
C VAL A 297 7.70 16.71 -18.44
N LEU A 298 7.61 17.57 -17.42
CA LEU A 298 8.29 18.87 -17.43
C LEU A 298 9.70 18.79 -16.83
N LEU A 299 9.86 18.17 -15.66
CA LEU A 299 11.14 18.21 -14.93
C LEU A 299 12.13 17.15 -15.40
N THR A 300 11.70 15.92 -15.68
CA THR A 300 12.63 14.84 -16.12
C THR A 300 13.44 15.20 -17.37
N PRO A 301 12.89 15.75 -18.46
CA PRO A 301 13.71 16.09 -19.64
C PRO A 301 14.69 17.23 -19.36
N LEU A 302 14.36 18.16 -18.43
CA LEU A 302 15.29 19.22 -17.99
C LEU A 302 16.54 18.63 -17.31
N ARG A 303 16.51 17.38 -16.84
CA ARG A 303 17.71 16.70 -16.30
C ARG A 303 18.82 16.55 -17.36
N LEU A 304 18.46 16.43 -18.65
CA LEU A 304 19.44 16.28 -19.73
C LEU A 304 20.15 17.60 -20.06
N PHE A 305 19.52 18.74 -19.77
CA PHE A 305 20.03 20.07 -20.13
C PHE A 305 20.72 20.81 -18.97
N PHE A 306 20.42 20.48 -17.71
CA PHE A 306 20.88 21.23 -16.55
C PHE A 306 21.85 20.43 -15.66
N SER A 307 22.81 21.14 -15.04
CA SER A 307 23.69 20.57 -14.01
C SER A 307 22.89 20.07 -12.79
N HIS A 308 23.40 19.06 -12.09
CA HIS A 308 22.71 18.42 -10.96
C HIS A 308 22.27 19.40 -9.84
N ARG A 309 23.01 20.49 -9.63
CA ARG A 309 22.69 21.50 -8.61
C ARG A 309 21.53 22.40 -9.05
N THR A 310 21.52 22.83 -10.32
CA THR A 310 20.46 23.67 -10.88
C THR A 310 19.15 22.90 -10.98
N TYR A 311 19.20 21.62 -11.40
CA TYR A 311 18.04 20.74 -11.45
C TYR A 311 17.37 20.57 -10.08
N ARG A 312 18.17 20.35 -9.01
CA ARG A 312 17.65 20.21 -7.65
C ARG A 312 16.97 21.48 -7.16
N HIS A 313 17.55 22.65 -7.43
CA HIS A 313 16.94 23.94 -7.06
C HIS A 313 15.65 24.21 -7.84
N ALA A 314 15.63 23.93 -9.15
CA ALA A 314 14.43 24.09 -9.98
C ALA A 314 13.29 23.18 -9.51
N ARG A 315 13.58 21.89 -9.27
CA ARG A 315 12.60 20.92 -8.74
C ARG A 315 12.09 21.31 -7.36
N ARG A 316 12.97 21.74 -6.45
CA ARG A 316 12.58 22.20 -5.12
C ARG A 316 11.68 23.44 -5.19
N ARG A 317 12.03 24.44 -6.02
CA ARG A 317 11.18 25.62 -6.25
C ARG A 317 9.82 25.23 -6.82
N PHE A 318 9.79 24.31 -7.79
CA PHE A 318 8.54 23.82 -8.36
C PHE A 318 7.63 23.18 -7.32
N ILE A 319 8.18 22.31 -6.46
CA ILE A 319 7.46 21.68 -5.36
C ILE A 319 6.95 22.74 -4.37
N THR A 320 7.80 23.69 -3.97
CA THR A 320 7.41 24.78 -3.06
C THR A 320 6.26 25.62 -3.63
N ILE A 321 6.28 25.95 -4.91
CA ILE A 321 5.23 26.74 -5.56
C ILE A 321 3.92 25.94 -5.63
N THR A 322 4.00 24.68 -6.07
CA THR A 322 2.83 23.81 -6.24
C THR A 322 2.11 23.53 -4.92
N PHE A 323 2.88 23.24 -3.87
CA PHE A 323 2.36 22.92 -2.54
C PHE A 323 2.39 24.11 -1.59
N LEU A 324 2.53 25.35 -2.07
CA LEU A 324 2.59 26.54 -1.22
C LEU A 324 1.36 26.65 -0.29
N PRO A 325 0.11 26.45 -0.75
CA PRO A 325 -1.06 26.49 0.14
C PRO A 325 -1.01 25.43 1.23
N VAL A 326 -0.58 24.22 0.87
CA VAL A 326 -0.46 23.08 1.78
C VAL A 326 0.65 23.32 2.81
N LEU A 327 1.79 23.84 2.38
CA LEU A 327 2.93 24.20 3.23
C LEU A 327 2.57 25.32 4.22
N LEU A 328 1.79 26.31 3.79
CA LEU A 328 1.28 27.35 4.69
C LEU A 328 0.34 26.77 5.75
N PHE A 329 -0.53 25.83 5.36
CA PHE A 329 -1.40 25.13 6.30
C PHE A 329 -0.61 24.29 7.32
N ILE A 330 0.42 23.57 6.87
CA ILE A 330 1.32 22.81 7.75
C ILE A 330 2.06 23.75 8.71
N ALA A 331 2.57 24.87 8.22
CA ALA A 331 3.26 25.86 9.05
C ALA A 331 2.34 26.48 10.11
N TRP A 332 1.07 26.71 9.77
CA TRP A 332 0.04 27.14 10.72
C TRP A 332 -0.25 26.07 11.78
N TYR A 333 -0.45 24.82 11.35
CA TYR A 333 -0.73 23.69 12.26
C TYR A 333 0.39 23.49 13.29
N GLU A 334 1.65 23.49 12.85
CA GLU A 334 2.80 23.28 13.74
C GLU A 334 3.00 24.40 14.75
N ARG A 335 2.66 25.66 14.40
CA ARG A 335 2.82 26.79 15.30
C ARG A 335 1.66 26.96 16.28
N GLY A 336 0.46 26.52 15.90
CA GLY A 336 -0.72 26.59 16.75
C GLY A 336 -0.97 25.28 17.49
N PRO A 337 -1.96 24.50 17.05
CA PRO A 337 -2.43 23.31 17.77
C PRO A 337 -1.39 22.19 17.86
N GLY A 338 -0.54 21.99 16.85
CA GLY A 338 0.46 20.92 16.81
C GLY A 338 1.51 21.04 17.91
N ARG A 339 1.99 22.26 18.21
CA ARG A 339 2.92 22.50 19.31
C ARG A 339 2.29 22.25 20.69
N ARG A 340 0.99 22.54 20.84
CA ARG A 340 0.24 22.26 22.08
C ARG A 340 0.03 20.76 22.29
N ALA A 341 -0.30 20.02 21.23
CA ALA A 341 -0.43 18.57 21.28
C ALA A 341 0.92 17.88 21.59
N LEU A 342 2.02 18.34 20.99
CA LEU A 342 3.36 17.81 21.30
C LEU A 342 3.77 18.10 22.75
N ALA A 343 3.39 19.26 23.29
CA ALA A 343 3.60 19.57 24.69
C ALA A 343 2.82 18.61 25.60
N GLN A 344 1.55 18.30 25.28
CA GLN A 344 0.72 17.35 26.04
C GLN A 344 1.27 15.92 26.01
N LEU A 345 1.71 15.42 24.85
CA LEU A 345 2.30 14.07 24.73
C LEU A 345 3.60 13.91 25.55
N ARG A 346 4.39 14.97 25.71
CA ARG A 346 5.57 14.97 26.60
C ARG A 346 5.23 14.86 28.08
N PHE A 347 4.00 15.22 28.47
CA PHE A 347 3.54 15.08 29.85
C PHE A 347 2.87 13.72 30.10
N ASP A 348 2.20 13.13 29.12
CA ASP A 348 1.59 11.78 29.23
C ASP A 348 2.64 10.66 29.29
N SER A 349 3.77 10.80 28.57
CA SER A 349 4.85 9.82 28.61
C SER A 349 5.55 9.68 29.98
N GLN A 350 5.26 10.56 30.94
CA GLN A 350 5.71 10.40 32.33
C GLN A 350 4.71 9.62 33.20
N GLY A 351 3.48 9.41 32.74
CA GLY A 351 2.44 8.66 33.45
C GLY A 351 2.15 7.26 32.90
N GLU A 352 2.52 6.97 31.65
CA GLU A 352 2.19 5.72 30.93
C GLU A 352 3.23 4.58 31.03
N THR A 353 4.11 4.56 32.04
CA THR A 353 5.03 3.42 32.27
C THR A 353 4.31 2.10 32.63
N ALA A 354 2.97 2.08 32.71
CA ALA A 354 2.18 0.91 33.09
C ALA A 354 1.54 0.17 31.89
N GLU A 355 1.35 0.80 30.71
CA GLU A 355 0.78 0.13 29.54
C GLU A 355 1.84 -0.40 28.55
N GLU A 356 3.11 0.02 28.69
CA GLU A 356 4.23 -0.55 27.93
C GLU A 356 4.64 -1.97 28.37
N GLU A 357 4.17 -2.46 29.53
CA GLU A 357 4.49 -3.82 30.03
C GLU A 357 3.75 -4.94 29.28
N ASP A 358 2.66 -4.65 28.54
CA ASP A 358 1.84 -5.66 27.86
C ASP A 358 2.18 -5.87 26.37
N MET A 359 3.14 -5.11 25.83
CA MET A 359 3.76 -5.48 24.55
C MET A 359 4.99 -6.35 24.81
N PRO A 360 5.10 -7.55 24.22
CA PRO A 360 6.35 -8.30 24.23
C PRO A 360 7.33 -7.59 23.30
N LEU A 361 7.88 -6.46 23.74
CA LEU A 361 8.86 -5.64 23.02
C LEU A 361 10.29 -6.02 23.42
N HIS A 362 10.51 -7.25 23.89
CA HIS A 362 11.83 -7.84 23.91
C HIS A 362 12.05 -8.49 22.55
N PRO A 363 12.80 -7.85 21.63
CA PRO A 363 13.15 -8.50 20.37
C PRO A 363 13.89 -9.80 20.72
N THR A 364 13.41 -10.92 20.20
CA THR A 364 14.13 -12.19 20.41
C THR A 364 15.50 -12.08 19.74
N THR A 365 16.47 -12.88 20.19
CA THR A 365 17.79 -12.95 19.54
C THR A 365 17.67 -13.25 18.04
N ARG A 366 16.62 -13.98 17.64
CA ARG A 366 16.27 -14.23 16.23
C ARG A 366 15.75 -13.00 15.49
N ASP A 367 14.98 -12.14 16.14
CA ASP A 367 14.50 -10.90 15.53
C ASP A 367 15.65 -9.91 15.34
N LEU A 368 16.57 -9.85 16.32
CA LEU A 368 17.80 -9.07 16.22
C LEU A 368 18.71 -9.61 15.12
N GLU A 369 18.90 -10.93 15.02
CA GLU A 369 19.66 -11.56 13.91
C GLU A 369 18.98 -11.35 12.55
N ALA A 370 17.64 -11.34 12.48
CA ALA A 370 16.91 -11.09 11.25
C ALA A 370 17.05 -9.64 10.80
N ILE A 371 16.94 -8.70 11.74
CA ILE A 371 17.19 -7.27 11.51
C ILE A 371 18.66 -7.05 11.12
N GLU A 372 19.60 -7.73 11.77
CA GLU A 372 21.02 -7.71 11.43
C GLU A 372 21.29 -8.35 10.06
N ARG A 373 20.59 -9.41 9.64
CA ARG A 373 20.70 -9.94 8.26
C ARG A 373 20.13 -8.99 7.22
N ILE A 374 19.03 -8.30 7.54
CA ILE A 374 18.37 -7.33 6.65
C ILE A 374 19.22 -6.06 6.51
N LEU A 375 19.86 -5.61 7.58
CA LEU A 375 20.71 -4.40 7.61
C LEU A 375 22.19 -4.69 7.28
N GLY A 376 22.67 -5.90 7.59
CA GLY A 376 24.07 -6.32 7.68
C GLY A 376 24.70 -6.81 6.38
N HIS A 377 24.13 -6.47 5.22
CA HIS A 377 24.85 -6.49 3.95
C HIS A 377 24.97 -5.12 3.27
N ARG A 378 24.49 -4.03 3.91
CA ARG A 378 24.70 -2.66 3.39
C ARG A 378 25.69 -1.81 4.19
N PHE A 379 26.09 -2.24 5.39
CA PHE A 379 27.02 -1.48 6.24
C PHE A 379 28.29 -2.25 6.65
N ALA A 380 28.33 -3.57 6.48
CA ALA A 380 29.51 -4.39 6.77
C ALA A 380 30.22 -4.83 5.47
N SER A 381 30.95 -3.91 4.84
CA SER A 381 31.95 -4.28 3.82
C SER A 381 32.87 -3.10 3.51
N LYS A 382 33.95 -3.00 4.27
CA LYS A 382 35.32 -2.71 3.82
C LYS A 382 36.15 -2.54 5.09
N ASP A 383 36.95 -3.56 5.40
CA ASP A 383 38.20 -3.53 6.20
C ASP A 383 38.62 -4.95 6.65
N ALA A 384 37.82 -5.99 6.37
CA ALA A 384 38.22 -7.39 6.55
C ALA A 384 38.92 -7.99 5.31
N ALA A 385 39.71 -7.20 4.58
CA ALA A 385 40.54 -7.70 3.48
C ALA A 385 41.94 -7.08 3.60
N GLY A 386 42.80 -7.77 4.37
CA GLY A 386 44.23 -7.48 4.38
C GLY A 386 44.89 -7.62 5.73
N LEU A 387 44.81 -8.78 6.37
CA LEU A 387 45.76 -9.18 7.42
C LEU A 387 45.97 -10.70 7.37
N GLU A 388 46.80 -11.15 6.43
CA GLU A 388 47.67 -12.30 6.62
C GLU A 388 49.12 -11.87 6.34
N ASP A 389 50.00 -12.34 7.22
CA ASP A 389 51.47 -12.36 7.18
C ASP A 389 52.30 -11.07 7.26
N GLY A 390 53.23 -11.04 8.23
CA GLY A 390 54.41 -10.19 8.18
C GLY A 390 54.98 -9.75 9.53
N ASP A 391 56.01 -10.47 9.98
CA ASP A 391 56.82 -10.25 11.17
C ASP A 391 57.89 -9.12 11.01
N VAL A 392 58.41 -8.62 12.14
CA VAL A 392 59.71 -7.94 12.41
C VAL A 392 59.98 -6.45 12.01
N SER A 393 60.26 -5.65 13.07
CA SER A 393 61.29 -4.58 13.26
C SER A 393 61.13 -3.16 12.68
N GLY A 394 61.21 -2.17 13.59
CA GLY A 394 62.27 -1.15 13.53
C GLY A 394 61.92 0.32 13.19
N LYS A 395 62.22 1.21 14.17
CA LYS A 395 62.68 2.62 14.06
C LYS A 395 61.68 3.79 13.91
N SER A 396 61.66 4.60 14.98
CA SER A 396 61.81 6.08 15.09
C SER A 396 61.15 7.04 14.09
N GLY A 397 60.41 8.02 14.61
CA GLY A 397 60.38 9.39 14.05
C GLY A 397 59.02 10.08 13.98
N THR A 398 58.71 10.89 15.00
CA THR A 398 57.98 12.19 14.97
C THR A 398 56.99 12.50 13.84
N SER A 399 55.70 12.58 14.19
CA SER A 399 54.72 13.54 13.65
C SER A 399 53.47 13.54 14.54
N GLY A 400 53.42 14.47 15.51
CA GLY A 400 52.26 14.68 16.38
C GLY A 400 51.24 15.58 15.69
N GLY A 401 49.95 15.20 15.75
CA GLY A 401 48.84 16.05 15.33
C GLY A 401 47.52 15.32 15.12
N GLU A 402 47.53 14.15 14.47
CA GLU A 402 46.28 13.47 14.05
C GLU A 402 45.99 12.16 14.80
N ALA A 403 46.99 11.56 15.46
CA ALA A 403 46.82 10.31 16.20
C ALA A 403 46.01 10.45 17.51
N SER A 404 45.88 11.66 18.08
CA SER A 404 45.17 11.86 19.36
C SER A 404 43.64 11.89 19.20
N LYS A 405 43.10 12.18 18.00
CA LYS A 405 41.64 12.17 17.74
C LYS A 405 41.15 10.79 17.34
N ALA A 406 41.90 10.09 16.48
CA ALA A 406 41.58 8.71 16.09
C ALA A 406 41.69 7.73 17.27
N HIS A 407 42.66 7.91 18.17
CA HIS A 407 42.76 7.09 19.38
C HIS A 407 41.63 7.36 20.37
N GLY A 408 41.12 8.60 20.45
CA GLY A 408 39.96 8.98 21.27
C GLY A 408 38.66 8.33 20.80
N GLU A 409 38.35 8.38 19.49
CA GLU A 409 37.15 7.73 18.92
C GLU A 409 37.20 6.21 19.03
N THR A 410 38.40 5.61 18.90
CA THR A 410 38.58 4.16 19.03
C THR A 410 38.45 3.70 20.49
N LEU A 411 38.89 4.54 21.44
CA LEU A 411 38.76 4.29 22.87
C LEU A 411 37.31 4.45 23.34
N GLU A 412 36.59 5.47 22.86
CA GLU A 412 35.16 5.65 23.16
C GLU A 412 34.31 4.53 22.56
N ARG A 413 34.63 4.04 21.35
CA ARG A 413 33.98 2.85 20.77
C ARG A 413 34.27 1.58 21.58
N ARG A 414 35.51 1.38 22.01
CA ARG A 414 35.86 0.23 22.87
C ARG A 414 35.21 0.33 24.25
N LEU A 415 35.06 1.53 24.80
CA LEU A 415 34.37 1.78 26.06
C LEU A 415 32.85 1.58 25.94
N ALA A 416 32.26 1.94 24.80
CA ALA A 416 30.84 1.72 24.50
C ALA A 416 30.55 0.23 24.29
N ILE A 417 31.41 -0.48 23.54
CA ILE A 417 31.31 -1.94 23.37
C ILE A 417 31.54 -2.67 24.70
N GLY A 418 32.49 -2.21 25.52
CA GLY A 418 32.72 -2.74 26.87
C GLY A 418 31.51 -2.54 27.79
N LYS A 419 30.93 -1.33 27.82
CA LYS A 419 29.68 -1.06 28.56
C LYS A 419 28.50 -1.88 28.06
N MET A 420 28.42 -2.13 26.76
CA MET A 420 27.37 -2.96 26.16
C MET A 420 27.55 -4.45 26.53
N MET A 421 28.79 -4.95 26.54
CA MET A 421 29.14 -6.30 26.97
C MET A 421 28.91 -6.49 28.48
N ASP A 422 29.24 -5.49 29.32
CA ASP A 422 28.94 -5.53 30.76
C ASP A 422 27.43 -5.48 31.03
N MET A 423 26.65 -4.78 30.20
CA MET A 423 25.19 -4.75 30.28
C MET A 423 24.58 -6.10 29.86
N LEU A 424 25.12 -6.75 28.82
CA LEU A 424 24.74 -8.11 28.41
C LEU A 424 25.10 -9.16 29.48
N ALA A 425 26.26 -9.04 30.12
CA ALA A 425 26.68 -9.92 31.22
C ALA A 425 25.87 -9.69 32.51
N ALA A 426 25.33 -8.48 32.72
CA ALA A 426 24.42 -8.18 33.84
C ALA A 426 23.01 -8.76 33.63
N ILE A 427 22.59 -8.92 32.36
CA ILE A 427 21.32 -9.56 31.99
C ILE A 427 21.42 -11.09 32.18
N ASP A 428 22.57 -11.69 31.88
CA ASP A 428 22.81 -13.14 32.03
C ASP A 428 22.84 -13.60 33.50
N ARG A 429 23.20 -12.72 34.45
CA ARG A 429 23.18 -13.03 35.89
C ARG A 429 21.81 -12.89 36.57
N LYS A 430 20.79 -12.45 35.83
CA LYS A 430 19.42 -12.25 36.33
C LYS A 430 18.42 -13.31 35.84
N ASN A 431 18.89 -14.27 35.03
CA ASN A 431 18.30 -15.59 34.86
C ASN A 431 19.12 -16.61 35.65
#